data_AF-A0AAW2Y8U5-F1
#
_entry.id   AF-A0AAW2Y8U5-F1
#
_cell.length_a   1.000
_cell.length_b   1.000
_cell.length_c   1.000
_cell.angle_alpha   90.00
_cell.angle_beta   90.00
_cell.angle_gamma   90.00
#
_symmetry.space_group_name_H-M   'P 1'
#
loop_
_entity.id
_entity.type
_entity.pdbx_description
1 polymer ?
#
loop_
_entity_poly.entity_id
_entity_poly.type
_entity_poly.pdbx_seq_one_letter_code
_entity_poly.pdbx_strand_id
1 'polypeptide(L)'
;MGCPVCMEDTRAFYLQHGRKACYFNCHRQFLSQDNPYRRNKISFTKNRQERKIARPRLTGDEICHRVEQYGTAVEEPLMYPPGYSNVHK
;
A
#
# COMPACT_ATOMS: atom_id res chain seq x y z
N MET A 1 7.03 1.18 5.49
CA MET A 1 7.26 1.49 4.05
C MET A 1 6.01 1.21 3.25
N GLY A 2 5.44 2.25 2.64
CA GLY A 2 4.28 2.14 1.75
C GLY A 2 4.64 1.56 0.38
N CYS A 3 3.64 1.40 -0.49
CA CYS A 3 3.90 1.03 -1.88
C CYS A 3 4.71 2.15 -2.58
N PRO A 4 5.86 1.87 -3.23
CA PRO A 4 6.71 2.89 -3.85
C PRO A 4 6.02 3.65 -5.00
N VAL A 5 4.89 3.14 -5.48
CA VAL A 5 4.03 3.79 -6.48
C VAL A 5 2.99 4.70 -5.82
N CYS A 6 2.48 4.31 -4.64
CA CYS A 6 1.49 5.08 -3.89
C CYS A 6 2.11 6.08 -2.90
N MET A 7 3.36 5.89 -2.47
CA MET A 7 4.12 6.76 -1.54
C MET A 7 3.25 7.42 -0.47
N GLU A 8 3.09 8.75 -0.47
CA GLU A 8 2.27 9.45 0.53
C GLU A 8 0.76 9.38 0.26
N ASP A 9 0.33 9.19 -1.00
CA ASP A 9 -1.10 9.02 -1.34
C ASP A 9 -1.55 7.55 -1.23
N THR A 10 -1.00 6.80 -0.28
CA THR A 10 -1.61 5.51 0.03
C THR A 10 -3.03 5.74 0.51
N ARG A 11 -3.95 4.90 0.05
CA ARG A 11 -5.32 4.86 0.60
C ARG A 11 -5.49 3.71 1.58
N ALA A 12 -4.41 3.39 2.29
CA ALA A 12 -4.45 2.41 3.34
C ALA A 12 -5.57 2.76 4.32
N PHE A 13 -6.27 1.75 4.79
CA PHE A 13 -7.33 1.90 5.78
C PHE A 13 -7.13 0.87 6.88
N TYR A 14 -7.62 1.17 8.08
CA TYR A 14 -7.56 0.21 9.17
C TYR A 14 -8.74 -0.75 9.09
N LEU A 15 -8.46 -2.05 9.26
CA LEU A 15 -9.52 -3.04 9.46
C LEU A 15 -10.20 -2.79 10.80
N GLN A 16 -11.53 -2.61 10.80
CA GLN A 16 -12.29 -2.27 12.01
C GLN A 16 -12.08 -3.28 13.15
N HIS A 17 -12.07 -4.57 12.85
CA HIS A 17 -11.91 -5.63 13.85
C HIS A 17 -10.45 -6.10 14.02
N GLY A 18 -9.61 -5.91 13.01
CA GLY A 18 -8.21 -6.34 13.04
C GLY A 18 -7.24 -5.32 13.62
N ARG A 19 -7.62 -4.03 13.69
CA ARG A 19 -6.78 -2.89 14.09
C ARG A 19 -5.43 -2.82 13.34
N LYS A 20 -5.35 -3.44 12.17
CA LYS A 20 -4.17 -3.46 11.28
C LYS A 20 -4.44 -2.58 10.08
N ALA A 21 -3.39 -1.88 9.62
CA ALA A 21 -3.42 -1.17 8.35
C ALA A 21 -3.56 -2.17 7.19
N CYS A 22 -4.39 -1.83 6.22
CA CYS A 22 -4.71 -2.67 5.07
C CYS A 22 -4.58 -1.86 3.79
N TYR A 23 -3.86 -2.43 2.82
CA TYR A 23 -3.67 -1.85 1.48
C TYR A 23 -4.54 -2.55 0.42
N PHE A 24 -5.40 -3.48 0.85
CA PHE A 24 -6.30 -4.21 -0.03
C PHE A 24 -7.11 -3.22 -0.88
N ASN A 25 -7.20 -3.45 -2.19
CA ASN A 25 -7.89 -2.62 -3.18
C ASN A 25 -7.32 -1.23 -3.48
N CYS A 26 -6.26 -0.76 -2.80
CA CYS A 26 -5.67 0.56 -3.11
C CYS A 26 -5.10 0.63 -4.53
N HIS A 27 -4.62 -0.50 -5.06
CA HIS A 27 -4.00 -0.61 -6.39
C HIS A 27 -5.00 -0.56 -7.54
N ARG A 28 -6.32 -0.71 -7.30
CA ARG A 28 -7.35 -0.66 -8.36
C ARG A 28 -7.37 0.69 -9.10
N GLN A 29 -6.86 1.74 -8.48
CA GLN A 29 -6.73 3.05 -9.12
C GLN A 29 -5.84 3.04 -10.36
N PHE A 30 -4.87 2.11 -10.43
CA PHE A 30 -3.91 1.98 -11.55
C PHE A 30 -4.46 1.20 -12.75
N LEU A 31 -5.66 0.66 -12.65
CA LEU A 31 -6.37 0.09 -13.79
C LEU A 31 -6.91 1.21 -14.69
N SER A 32 -7.03 0.94 -15.99
CA SER A 32 -7.71 1.86 -16.93
C SER A 32 -9.10 2.21 -16.42
N GLN A 33 -9.57 3.43 -16.71
CA GLN A 33 -10.85 3.92 -16.16
C GLN A 33 -12.06 3.03 -16.53
N ASP A 34 -12.03 2.41 -17.70
CA ASP A 34 -13.07 1.52 -18.19
C ASP A 34 -12.91 0.06 -17.74
N ASN A 35 -11.89 -0.24 -16.95
CA ASN A 35 -11.70 -1.60 -16.47
C ASN A 35 -12.88 -2.04 -15.58
N PRO A 36 -13.52 -3.20 -15.85
CA PRO A 36 -14.71 -3.66 -15.12
C PRO A 36 -14.40 -3.87 -13.63
N TYR A 37 -13.16 -4.20 -13.27
CA TYR A 37 -12.76 -4.34 -11.88
C TYR A 37 -12.75 -3.01 -11.14
N ARG A 38 -12.82 -1.84 -11.77
CA ARG A 38 -13.04 -0.55 -11.06
C ARG A 38 -14.49 -0.36 -10.61
N ARG A 39 -15.44 -0.99 -11.31
CA ARG A 39 -16.88 -0.87 -11.05
C ARG A 39 -17.44 -2.03 -10.21
N ASN A 40 -16.69 -3.12 -10.07
CA ASN A 40 -17.06 -4.27 -9.24
C ASN A 40 -17.17 -3.87 -7.75
N LYS A 41 -18.38 -4.03 -7.20
CA LYS A 41 -18.76 -3.72 -5.80
C LYS A 41 -18.86 -4.96 -4.90
N ILE A 42 -18.68 -6.15 -5.47
CA ILE A 42 -18.98 -7.45 -4.84
C ILE A 42 -17.68 -8.14 -4.43
N SER A 43 -16.74 -8.30 -5.38
CA SER A 43 -15.50 -9.06 -5.16
C SER A 43 -14.42 -8.29 -4.40
N PHE A 44 -14.65 -7.00 -4.12
CA PHE A 44 -13.71 -6.09 -3.46
C PHE A 44 -14.36 -5.46 -2.22
N THR A 45 -13.92 -4.26 -1.82
CA THR A 45 -14.58 -3.50 -0.75
C THR A 45 -16.06 -3.31 -1.10
N LYS A 46 -16.93 -3.86 -0.24
CA LYS A 46 -18.38 -3.88 -0.41
C LYS A 46 -18.89 -2.48 -0.76
N ASN A 47 -19.71 -2.41 -1.79
CA ASN A 47 -20.37 -1.18 -2.26
C ASN A 47 -19.42 -0.05 -2.71
N ARG A 48 -18.13 -0.33 -2.92
CA ARG A 48 -17.14 0.68 -3.31
C ARG A 48 -16.69 0.53 -4.76
N GLN A 49 -16.88 1.60 -5.54
CA GLN A 49 -16.30 1.76 -6.87
C GLN A 49 -15.04 2.63 -6.81
N GLU A 50 -14.06 2.32 -7.64
CA GLU A 50 -12.84 3.12 -7.76
C GLU A 50 -12.98 4.14 -8.88
N ARG A 51 -13.29 5.39 -8.52
CA ARG A 51 -13.54 6.50 -9.45
C ARG A 51 -12.36 7.46 -9.62
N LYS A 52 -11.34 7.36 -8.75
CA LYS A 52 -10.27 8.35 -8.74
C LYS A 52 -9.23 8.05 -9.81
N ILE A 53 -8.68 9.08 -10.42
CA ILE A 53 -7.64 8.97 -11.43
C ILE A 53 -6.35 8.50 -10.74
N ALA A 54 -5.67 7.51 -11.32
CA ALA A 54 -4.34 7.15 -10.84
C ALA A 54 -3.38 8.30 -11.11
N ARG A 55 -2.47 8.53 -10.17
CA ARG A 55 -1.32 9.40 -10.45
C ARG A 55 -0.51 8.83 -11.62
N PRO A 56 0.19 9.68 -12.38
CA PRO A 56 1.15 9.23 -13.36
C PRO A 56 2.09 8.19 -12.75
N ARG A 57 2.39 7.14 -13.52
CA ARG A 57 3.40 6.16 -13.09
C ARG A 57 4.75 6.86 -13.13
N LEU A 58 5.46 6.79 -12.02
CA LEU A 58 6.86 7.16 -11.96
C LEU A 58 7.69 6.12 -12.72
N THR A 59 8.76 6.57 -13.33
CA THR A 59 9.82 5.74 -13.90
C THR A 59 10.62 5.05 -12.79
N GLY A 60 11.41 4.04 -13.15
CA GLY A 60 12.30 3.36 -12.21
C GLY A 60 13.27 4.33 -11.55
N ASP A 61 13.86 5.24 -12.33
CA ASP A 61 14.84 6.21 -11.85
C ASP A 61 14.21 7.22 -10.87
N GLU A 62 13.02 7.72 -11.17
CA GLU A 62 12.28 8.61 -10.25
C GLU A 62 11.93 7.92 -8.93
N ILE A 63 11.58 6.63 -8.98
CA ILE A 63 11.32 5.85 -7.78
C ILE A 63 12.62 5.67 -6.99
N CYS A 64 13.71 5.26 -7.65
CA CYS A 64 15.02 5.08 -7.05
C CYS A 64 15.50 6.36 -6.35
N HIS A 65 15.44 7.50 -7.04
CA HIS A 65 15.83 8.79 -6.47
C HIS A 65 14.97 9.18 -5.26
N ARG A 66 13.66 8.89 -5.28
CA ARG A 66 12.81 9.17 -4.11
C ARG A 66 13.11 8.27 -2.93
N VAL A 67 13.49 7.01 -3.17
CA VAL A 67 13.73 6.06 -2.08
C VAL A 67 15.15 6.11 -1.51
N GLU A 68 16.08 6.73 -2.21
CA GLU A 68 17.51 6.78 -1.82
C GLU A 68 17.74 7.44 -0.45
N GLN A 69 16.85 8.35 -0.05
CA GLN A 69 16.91 9.03 1.24
C GLN A 69 16.47 8.16 2.44
N TYR A 70 15.87 6.99 2.19
CA TYR A 70 15.44 6.09 3.26
C TYR A 70 16.50 5.02 3.50
N GLY A 71 16.76 4.74 4.78
CA GLY A 71 17.65 3.65 5.17
C GLY A 71 17.17 2.31 4.63
N THR A 72 18.12 1.48 4.22
CA THR A 72 17.82 0.11 3.84
C THR A 72 17.68 -0.76 5.09
N ALA A 73 16.94 -1.87 5.00
CA ALA A 73 16.77 -2.81 6.11
C ALA A 73 18.08 -3.48 6.58
N VAL A 74 19.18 -3.28 5.84
CA VAL A 74 20.53 -3.73 6.22
C VAL A 74 21.31 -2.66 6.97
N GLU A 75 20.94 -1.39 6.84
CA GLU A 75 21.58 -0.24 7.51
C GLU A 75 20.85 0.17 8.79
N GLU A 76 19.52 0.03 8.82
CA GLU A 76 18.74 0.13 10.05
C GLU A 76 18.72 -1.26 10.70
N PRO A 77 19.39 -1.46 11.86
CA PRO A 77 19.23 -2.69 12.62
C PRO A 77 17.73 -2.83 12.88
N LEU A 78 17.16 -4.01 12.60
CA LEU A 78 15.80 -4.35 13.01
C LEU A 78 15.68 -4.05 14.50
N MET A 79 15.17 -2.88 14.84
CA MET A 79 14.86 -2.55 16.21
C MET A 79 13.65 -3.41 16.51
N TYR A 80 13.90 -4.61 17.02
CA TYR A 80 12.84 -5.50 17.47
C TYR A 80 12.01 -4.68 18.46
N PRO A 81 10.74 -4.40 18.15
CA PRO A 81 9.90 -3.71 19.11
C PRO A 81 9.90 -4.55 20.40
N PRO A 82 10.03 -3.93 21.59
CA PRO A 82 10.08 -4.66 22.84
C PRO A 82 8.91 -5.65 22.95
N GLY A 83 9.22 -6.94 23.11
CA GLY A 83 8.21 -8.01 23.23
C GLY A 83 7.97 -8.87 21.98
N TYR A 84 8.66 -8.63 20.86
CA TYR A 84 8.46 -9.39 19.61
C TYR A 84 9.25 -10.72 19.51
N SER A 85 9.91 -11.15 20.57
CA SER A 85 10.55 -12.46 20.67
C SER A 85 10.02 -13.20 21.90
N ASN A 86 8.84 -13.80 21.79
CA ASN A 86 8.49 -14.95 22.61
C ASN A 86 7.76 -15.95 21.72
N VAL A 87 8.45 -17.07 21.54
CA VAL A 87 8.06 -18.27 20.80
C VAL A 87 6.60 -18.60 21.11
N HIS A 88 5.75 -18.66 20.08
CA HIS A 88 4.44 -19.29 20.21
C HIS A 88 4.70 -20.76 20.59
N LYS A 89 4.33 -21.11 21.82
CA LYS A 89 4.43 -22.45 22.39
C LYS A 89 3.26 -23.31 21.94
#